data_AF-A0A7Y3G531-F1
#
_entry.id   AF-A0A7Y3G531-F1
#
_cell.length_a   1.000
_cell.length_b   1.000
_cell.length_c   1.000
_cell.angle_alpha   90.00
_cell.angle_beta   90.00
_cell.angle_gamma   90.00
#
_symmetry.space_group_name_H-M   'P 1'
#
loop_
_entity.id
_entity.type
_entity.pdbx_description
1 polymer ?
#
loop_
_entity_poly.entity_id
_entity_poly.type
_entity_poly.pdbx_seq_one_letter_code
_entity_poly.pdbx_strand_id
1 'polypeptide(L)'
;TISYYRLSRFGLVILIVAVLFTFGISQNKFKIKGFSIERVFKFVPELPIQKKVKILLYSCIRYAIFSFQFYFLLSLFNTELSYLQAMIGISSMYLLSSVVPTLFLFDVVIKGGVAVYIFGLMGINELLVLCIVTLMWTLNFVLPSIIGGYHVLNFNYLPENDE
;
A
#
# COMPACT_ATOMS: atom_id res chain seq x y z
N THR A 1 -33.40 -0.69 -15.09
CA THR A 1 -32.62 -1.47 -16.08
C THR A 1 -31.14 -1.23 -15.85
N ILE A 2 -30.44 -2.20 -15.25
CA ILE A 2 -29.01 -2.08 -14.95
C ILE A 2 -28.27 -1.96 -16.29
N SER A 3 -27.67 -0.80 -16.54
CA SER A 3 -27.08 -0.45 -17.83
C SER A 3 -25.93 -1.40 -18.17
N TYR A 4 -26.14 -2.24 -19.19
CA TYR A 4 -25.16 -3.19 -19.74
C TYR A 4 -23.78 -2.59 -20.00
N TYR A 5 -23.75 -1.30 -20.38
CA TYR A 5 -22.52 -0.53 -20.61
C TYR A 5 -21.64 -0.34 -19.37
N ARG A 6 -22.22 -0.22 -18.16
CA ARG A 6 -21.41 -0.13 -16.91
C ARG A 6 -20.78 -1.48 -16.60
N LEU A 7 -21.55 -2.57 -16.73
CA LEU A 7 -21.08 -3.93 -16.48
C LEU A 7 -19.95 -4.33 -17.45
N SER A 8 -20.10 -3.98 -18.73
CA SER A 8 -19.07 -4.22 -19.75
C SER A 8 -17.77 -3.47 -19.46
N ARG A 9 -17.82 -2.22 -18.98
CA ARG A 9 -16.62 -1.46 -18.58
C ARG A 9 -15.88 -2.10 -17.41
N PHE A 10 -16.59 -2.57 -16.38
CA PHE A 10 -15.96 -3.27 -15.26
C PHE A 10 -15.30 -4.58 -15.72
N GLY A 11 -15.96 -5.36 -16.57
CA GLY A 11 -15.38 -6.57 -17.16
C GLY A 11 -14.11 -6.29 -17.95
N LEU A 12 -14.08 -5.19 -18.71
CA LEU A 12 -12.92 -4.77 -19.51
C LEU A 12 -11.74 -4.36 -18.62
N VAL A 13 -11.98 -3.63 -17.53
CA VAL A 13 -10.94 -3.25 -16.56
C VAL A 13 -10.36 -4.49 -15.88
N ILE A 14 -11.19 -5.43 -15.43
CA ILE A 14 -10.75 -6.69 -14.82
C ILE A 14 -9.90 -7.49 -15.81
N LEU A 15 -10.31 -7.53 -17.08
CA LEU A 15 -9.57 -8.24 -18.13
C LEU A 15 -8.22 -7.58 -18.42
N ILE A 16 -8.14 -6.24 -18.48
CA ILE A 16 -6.87 -5.52 -18.62
C ILE A 16 -5.96 -5.79 -17.42
N VAL A 17 -6.48 -5.73 -16.20
CA VAL A 17 -5.69 -6.00 -14.98
C VAL A 17 -5.19 -7.45 -14.99
N ALA A 18 -6.04 -8.42 -15.33
CA ALA A 18 -5.65 -9.83 -15.45
C ALA A 18 -4.61 -10.04 -16.56
N VAL A 19 -4.73 -9.36 -17.70
CA VAL A 19 -3.72 -9.39 -18.78
C VAL A 19 -2.41 -8.75 -18.33
N LEU A 20 -2.43 -7.63 -17.61
CA LEU A 20 -1.22 -7.02 -17.06
C LEU A 20 -0.57 -7.87 -15.97
N PHE A 21 -1.37 -8.55 -15.14
CA PHE A 21 -0.87 -9.45 -14.10
C PHE A 21 -0.27 -10.72 -14.71
N THR A 22 -0.96 -11.32 -15.68
CA THR A 22 -0.47 -12.49 -16.42
C THR A 22 0.71 -12.14 -17.31
N PHE A 23 0.75 -10.96 -17.92
CA PHE A 23 1.91 -10.45 -18.66
C PHE A 23 3.07 -10.14 -17.72
N GLY A 24 2.83 -9.51 -16.56
CA GLY A 24 3.85 -9.28 -15.52
C GLY A 24 4.47 -10.58 -15.00
N ILE A 25 3.65 -11.64 -14.85
CA ILE A 25 4.11 -12.99 -14.49
C ILE A 25 4.76 -13.71 -15.69
N SER A 26 4.24 -13.55 -16.91
CA SER A 26 4.71 -14.21 -18.14
C SER A 26 6.00 -13.59 -18.69
N GLN A 27 6.30 -12.35 -18.31
CA GLN A 27 7.61 -11.72 -18.43
C GLN A 27 8.66 -12.38 -17.49
N ASN A 28 8.40 -13.60 -17.00
CA ASN A 28 9.38 -14.54 -16.42
C ASN A 28 10.56 -14.92 -17.35
N LYS A 29 10.67 -14.28 -18.52
CA LYS A 29 11.89 -14.26 -19.34
C LYS A 29 12.84 -13.10 -19.00
N PHE A 30 12.53 -12.28 -18.00
CA PHE A 30 13.54 -11.43 -17.38
C PHE A 30 14.48 -12.31 -16.54
N LYS A 31 15.51 -12.86 -17.19
CA LYS A 31 16.79 -13.15 -16.53
C LYS A 31 17.35 -11.82 -16.01
N ILE A 32 16.80 -11.29 -14.92
CA ILE A 32 17.48 -10.27 -14.13
C ILE A 32 18.72 -10.98 -13.61
N LYS A 33 19.89 -10.58 -14.15
CA LYS A 33 21.24 -10.95 -13.69
C LYS A 33 21.24 -11.28 -12.19
N GLY A 34 21.11 -12.56 -11.85
CA GLY A 34 21.39 -13.06 -10.51
C GLY A 34 20.28 -13.05 -9.45
N PHE A 35 18.97 -13.04 -9.75
CA PHE A 35 17.93 -13.34 -8.74
C PHE A 35 17.02 -14.50 -9.17
N SER A 36 17.32 -15.71 -8.66
CA SER A 36 16.45 -16.89 -8.78
C SER A 36 15.37 -16.83 -7.72
N ILE A 37 14.10 -16.97 -8.10
CA ILE A 37 12.96 -17.10 -7.16
C ILE A 37 13.18 -18.27 -6.19
N GLU A 38 13.90 -19.32 -6.61
CA GLU A 38 14.31 -20.42 -5.73
C GLU A 38 15.16 -19.97 -4.55
N ARG A 39 15.99 -18.92 -4.72
CA ARG A 39 16.79 -18.38 -3.62
C ARG A 39 15.89 -17.78 -2.56
N VAL A 40 14.84 -17.04 -2.94
CA VAL A 40 13.88 -16.48 -1.98
C VAL A 40 13.19 -17.59 -1.19
N PHE A 41 12.70 -18.63 -1.87
CA PHE A 41 12.05 -19.77 -1.21
C PHE A 41 13.00 -20.62 -0.35
N LYS A 42 14.31 -20.64 -0.62
CA LYS A 42 15.33 -21.26 0.26
C LYS A 42 15.70 -20.38 1.45
N PHE A 43 15.76 -19.07 1.28
CA PHE A 43 16.12 -18.10 2.34
C PHE A 43 15.02 -17.91 3.40
N VAL A 44 13.73 -17.97 3.04
CA VAL A 44 12.63 -17.78 4.01
C VAL A 44 12.63 -18.84 5.13
N PRO A 45 12.80 -20.15 4.84
CA PRO A 45 12.97 -21.18 5.86
C PRO A 45 14.18 -20.95 6.77
N GLU A 46 15.31 -20.54 6.20
CA GLU A 46 16.60 -20.36 6.88
C GLU A 46 16.61 -19.24 7.94
N LEU A 47 15.61 -18.35 7.93
CA LEU A 47 15.48 -17.30 8.93
C LEU A 47 15.17 -17.86 10.34
N PRO A 48 15.90 -17.43 11.39
CA PRO A 48 15.62 -17.83 12.77
C PRO A 48 14.18 -17.50 13.19
N ILE A 49 13.55 -18.41 13.95
CA ILE A 49 12.16 -18.24 14.42
C ILE A 49 11.98 -16.93 15.22
N GLN A 50 13.00 -16.53 16.00
CA GLN A 50 13.00 -15.28 16.77
C GLN A 50 12.87 -14.06 15.86
N LYS A 51 13.52 -14.05 14.69
CA LYS A 51 13.41 -12.96 13.71
C LYS A 51 12.02 -12.96 13.07
N LYS A 52 11.49 -14.13 12.70
CA LYS A 52 10.14 -14.27 12.13
C LYS A 52 9.06 -13.70 13.07
N VAL A 53 9.11 -14.04 14.35
CA VAL A 53 8.17 -13.53 15.35
C VAL A 53 8.30 -12.02 15.54
N LYS A 54 9.54 -11.48 15.60
CA LYS A 54 9.76 -10.03 15.70
C LYS A 54 9.19 -9.29 14.48
N ILE A 55 9.42 -9.79 13.27
CA ILE A 55 8.88 -9.20 12.04
C ILE A 55 7.35 -9.20 12.06
N LEU A 56 6.73 -10.31 12.46
CA LEU A 56 5.28 -10.41 12.58
C LEU A 56 4.75 -9.40 13.62
N LEU A 57 5.39 -9.30 14.79
CA LEU A 57 5.02 -8.35 15.82
C LEU A 57 5.11 -6.89 15.33
N TYR A 58 6.22 -6.50 14.69
CA TYR A 58 6.37 -5.15 14.14
C TYR A 58 5.34 -4.86 13.05
N SER A 59 4.99 -5.85 12.22
CA SER A 59 3.97 -5.71 11.19
C SER A 59 2.57 -5.50 11.80
N CYS A 60 2.23 -6.24 12.85
CA CYS A 60 0.96 -6.07 13.58
C CYS A 60 0.87 -4.71 14.26
N ILE A 61 1.93 -4.27 14.96
CA ILE A 61 1.97 -2.95 15.62
C ILE A 61 1.83 -1.84 14.59
N ARG A 62 2.58 -1.91 13.49
CA ARG A 62 2.50 -0.97 12.38
C ARG A 62 1.08 -0.88 11.83
N TYR A 63 0.44 -2.03 11.59
CA TYR A 63 -0.95 -2.08 11.12
C TYR A 63 -1.92 -1.44 12.11
N ALA A 64 -1.78 -1.73 13.41
CA ALA A 64 -2.63 -1.16 14.45
C ALA A 64 -2.49 0.37 14.54
N ILE A 65 -1.25 0.88 14.49
CA ILE A 65 -0.98 2.33 14.50
C ILE A 65 -1.61 3.00 13.29
N PHE A 66 -1.42 2.47 12.08
CA PHE A 66 -2.00 3.06 10.86
C PHE A 66 -3.52 2.99 10.83
N SER A 67 -4.10 1.94 11.39
CA SER A 67 -5.56 1.81 11.48
C SER A 67 -6.13 2.81 12.48
N PHE A 68 -5.48 2.96 13.64
CA PHE A 68 -5.86 3.95 14.63
C PHE A 68 -5.72 5.39 14.12
N GLN A 69 -4.62 5.72 13.45
CA GLN A 69 -4.41 7.06 12.85
C GLN A 69 -5.50 7.38 11.81
N PHE A 70 -5.84 6.42 10.96
CA PHE A 70 -6.90 6.62 9.95
C PHE A 70 -8.26 6.84 10.62
N TYR A 71 -8.59 6.04 11.64
CA TYR A 71 -9.81 6.21 12.43
C TYR A 71 -9.84 7.56 13.15
N PHE A 72 -8.73 7.97 13.74
CA PHE A 72 -8.62 9.26 14.41
C PHE A 72 -8.89 10.42 13.44
N LEU A 73 -8.34 10.36 12.23
CA LEU A 73 -8.63 11.35 11.19
C LEU A 73 -10.10 11.33 10.76
N LEU A 74 -10.71 10.16 10.54
CA LEU A 74 -12.16 10.05 10.29
C LEU A 74 -12.99 10.73 11.39
N SER A 75 -12.63 10.47 12.66
CA SER A 75 -13.30 11.09 13.80
C SER A 75 -13.11 12.60 13.85
N LEU A 76 -11.94 13.13 13.47
CA LEU A 76 -11.70 14.58 13.40
C LEU A 76 -12.59 15.27 12.36
N PHE A 77 -12.92 14.59 11.27
CA PHE A 77 -13.84 15.11 10.26
C PHE A 77 -15.33 14.87 10.62
N ASN A 78 -15.63 14.51 11.88
CA ASN A 78 -16.99 14.29 12.40
C ASN A 78 -17.82 13.27 11.58
N THR A 79 -17.19 12.19 11.12
CA THR A 79 -17.96 11.13 10.43
C THR A 79 -18.82 10.36 11.44
N GLU A 80 -20.09 10.12 11.10
CA GLU A 80 -21.06 9.38 11.95
C GLU A 80 -20.80 7.87 12.06
N LEU A 81 -19.62 7.39 11.63
CA LEU A 81 -19.31 5.96 11.65
C LEU A 81 -19.00 5.48 13.07
N SER A 82 -19.67 4.39 13.46
CA SER A 82 -19.25 3.63 14.64
C SER A 82 -17.82 3.10 14.47
N TYR A 83 -17.10 2.96 15.57
CA TYR A 83 -15.74 2.43 15.58
C TYR A 83 -15.60 1.11 14.81
N LEU A 84 -16.57 0.20 14.99
CA LEU A 84 -16.57 -1.12 14.36
C LEU A 84 -16.70 -0.98 12.82
N GLN A 85 -17.65 -0.17 12.35
CA GLN A 85 -17.82 0.10 10.92
C GLN A 85 -16.55 0.71 10.31
N ALA A 86 -15.97 1.71 10.97
CA ALA A 86 -14.74 2.33 10.51
C ALA A 86 -13.60 1.30 10.40
N MET A 87 -13.42 0.44 11.41
CA MET A 87 -12.37 -0.59 11.39
C MET A 87 -12.58 -1.66 10.30
N ILE A 88 -13.83 -2.03 10.00
CA ILE A 88 -14.15 -2.90 8.85
C ILE A 88 -13.73 -2.23 7.54
N GLY A 89 -14.09 -0.94 7.37
CA GLY A 89 -13.75 -0.16 6.18
C GLY A 89 -12.24 -0.04 5.99
N ILE A 90 -11.52 0.35 7.05
CA ILE A 90 -10.06 0.48 7.06
C ILE A 90 -9.38 -0.86 6.72
N SER A 91 -9.84 -1.96 7.33
CA SER A 91 -9.25 -3.28 7.09
C SER A 91 -9.48 -3.75 5.65
N SER A 92 -10.69 -3.53 5.12
CA SER A 92 -11.03 -3.85 3.73
C SER A 92 -10.20 -3.03 2.74
N MET A 93 -10.04 -1.73 3.02
CA MET A 93 -9.22 -0.82 2.21
C MET A 93 -7.74 -1.27 2.19
N TYR A 94 -7.14 -1.58 3.35
CA TYR A 94 -5.75 -2.01 3.40
C TYR A 94 -5.53 -3.38 2.74
N LEU A 95 -6.48 -4.31 2.89
CA LEU A 95 -6.43 -5.59 2.20
C LEU A 95 -6.46 -5.40 0.68
N LEU A 96 -7.40 -4.63 0.16
CA LEU A 96 -7.54 -4.40 -1.28
C LEU A 96 -6.36 -3.65 -1.87
N SER A 97 -5.88 -2.62 -1.18
CA SER A 97 -4.71 -1.85 -1.62
C SER A 97 -3.42 -2.66 -1.61
N SER A 98 -3.29 -3.69 -0.76
CA SER A 98 -2.09 -4.54 -0.70
C SER A 98 -1.89 -5.44 -1.92
N VAL A 99 -2.94 -5.71 -2.69
CA VAL A 99 -2.88 -6.56 -3.89
C VAL A 99 -2.25 -5.84 -5.07
N VAL A 100 -2.32 -4.51 -5.11
CA VAL A 100 -1.87 -3.72 -6.26
C VAL A 100 -0.35 -3.49 -6.16
N PRO A 101 0.46 -3.98 -7.10
CA PRO A 101 1.87 -3.63 -7.15
C PRO A 101 2.00 -2.17 -7.59
N THR A 102 2.39 -1.29 -6.67
CA THR A 102 2.46 0.16 -6.92
C THR A 102 3.89 0.68 -6.77
N LEU A 103 4.24 1.63 -7.64
CA LEU A 103 5.38 2.52 -7.39
C LEU A 103 5.01 3.48 -6.25
N PHE A 104 5.99 3.84 -5.43
CA PHE A 104 5.78 4.64 -4.22
C PHE A 104 5.01 5.95 -4.45
N LEU A 105 5.21 6.60 -5.59
CA LEU A 105 4.59 7.89 -5.93
C LEU A 105 3.09 7.74 -6.30
N PHE A 106 2.69 6.59 -6.84
CA PHE A 106 1.29 6.30 -7.19
C PHE A 106 0.50 5.63 -6.05
N ASP A 107 1.17 5.25 -4.96
CA ASP A 107 0.54 4.58 -3.82
C ASP A 107 -0.61 5.39 -3.20
N VAL A 108 -0.45 6.72 -3.12
CA VAL A 108 -1.49 7.62 -2.59
C VAL A 108 -2.75 7.64 -3.46
N VAL A 109 -2.59 7.56 -4.79
CA VAL A 109 -3.71 7.58 -5.74
C VAL A 109 -4.49 6.26 -5.67
N ILE A 110 -3.77 5.13 -5.60
CA ILE A 110 -4.39 3.81 -5.50
C ILE A 110 -5.13 3.64 -4.17
N LYS A 111 -4.47 3.99 -3.05
CA LYS A 111 -5.11 3.96 -1.73
C LYS A 111 -6.28 4.94 -1.64
N GLY A 112 -6.15 6.12 -2.24
CA GLY A 112 -7.23 7.11 -2.32
C GLY A 112 -8.45 6.57 -3.05
N GLY A 113 -8.25 5.97 -4.24
CA GLY A 113 -9.33 5.37 -5.02
C GLY A 113 -10.02 4.21 -4.30
N VAL A 114 -9.26 3.30 -3.69
CA VAL A 114 -9.81 2.18 -2.91
C VAL A 114 -10.57 2.69 -1.68
N ALA A 115 -10.02 3.68 -0.98
CA ALA A 115 -10.67 4.28 0.19
C ALA A 115 -11.99 4.95 -0.20
N VAL A 116 -11.99 5.80 -1.23
CA VAL A 116 -13.20 6.47 -1.73
C VAL A 116 -14.26 5.44 -2.10
N TYR A 117 -13.88 4.35 -2.75
CA TYR A 117 -14.81 3.27 -3.07
C TYR A 117 -15.41 2.64 -1.80
N ILE A 118 -14.59 2.22 -0.84
CA ILE A 118 -15.06 1.54 0.37
C ILE A 118 -15.89 2.47 1.27
N PHE A 119 -15.39 3.67 1.55
CA PHE A 119 -16.06 4.62 2.44
C PHE A 119 -17.25 5.31 1.77
N GLY A 120 -17.26 5.44 0.43
CA GLY A 120 -18.41 5.88 -0.32
C GLY A 120 -19.59 4.92 -0.20
N LEU A 121 -19.34 3.60 -0.16
CA LEU A 121 -20.39 2.59 0.15
C LEU A 121 -20.95 2.75 1.57
N MET A 122 -20.20 3.37 2.47
CA MET A 122 -20.59 3.65 3.86
C MET A 122 -21.20 5.05 4.03
N GLY A 123 -21.46 5.77 2.92
CA GLY A 123 -22.08 7.09 2.93
C GLY A 123 -21.16 8.25 3.31
N ILE A 124 -19.84 8.04 3.34
CA ILE A 124 -18.87 9.12 3.63
C ILE A 124 -18.57 9.91 2.37
N ASN A 125 -18.44 11.22 2.52
CA ASN A 125 -18.06 12.13 1.44
C ASN A 125 -16.67 11.78 0.87
N GLU A 126 -16.61 11.57 -0.45
CA GLU A 126 -15.41 11.17 -1.17
C GLU A 126 -14.23 12.15 -0.98
N LEU A 127 -14.52 13.46 -0.95
CA LEU A 127 -13.51 14.50 -0.76
C LEU A 127 -12.88 14.40 0.63
N LEU A 128 -13.67 14.12 1.67
CA LEU A 128 -13.14 13.92 3.03
C LEU A 128 -12.20 12.72 3.07
N VAL A 129 -12.59 11.62 2.44
CA VAL A 129 -11.76 10.39 2.37
C VAL A 129 -10.44 10.66 1.64
N LEU A 130 -10.46 11.40 0.54
CA LEU A 130 -9.25 11.81 -0.18
C LEU A 130 -8.34 12.69 0.68
N CYS A 131 -8.90 13.66 1.41
CA CYS A 131 -8.15 14.48 2.36
C CYS A 131 -7.48 13.63 3.45
N ILE A 132 -8.21 12.66 4.01
CA ILE A 132 -7.67 11.75 5.04
C ILE A 132 -6.52 10.92 4.48
N VAL A 133 -6.68 10.31 3.30
CA VAL A 133 -5.64 9.47 2.68
C VAL A 133 -4.39 10.29 2.34
N THR A 134 -4.57 11.49 1.78
CA THR A 134 -3.44 12.37 1.43
C THR A 134 -2.71 12.88 2.67
N LEU A 135 -3.41 13.22 3.74
CA LEU A 135 -2.80 13.57 5.03
C LEU A 135 -2.03 12.39 5.63
N MET A 136 -2.64 11.21 5.66
CA MET A 136 -1.98 9.98 6.12
C MET A 136 -0.70 9.70 5.35
N TRP A 137 -0.73 9.79 4.02
CA TRP A 137 0.42 9.56 3.17
C TRP A 137 1.50 10.64 3.37
N THR A 138 1.11 11.91 3.45
CA THR A 138 2.04 13.02 3.65
C THR A 138 2.80 12.87 4.97
N LEU A 139 2.07 12.60 6.06
CA LEU A 139 2.66 12.51 7.39
C LEU A 139 3.52 11.26 7.56
N ASN A 140 3.07 10.11 7.06
CA ASN A 140 3.73 8.84 7.34
C ASN A 140 4.73 8.39 6.26
N PHE A 141 4.67 8.96 5.06
CA PHE A 141 5.53 8.57 3.95
C PHE A 141 6.35 9.74 3.41
N VAL A 142 5.72 10.87 3.07
CA VAL A 142 6.43 12.00 2.45
C VAL A 142 7.41 12.65 3.41
N LEU A 143 6.98 12.98 4.63
CA LEU A 143 7.84 13.61 5.62
C LEU A 143 9.10 12.78 5.94
N PRO A 144 8.98 11.48 6.29
CA PRO A 144 10.16 10.63 6.48
C PRO A 144 11.06 10.54 5.24
N SER A 145 10.47 10.54 4.04
CA SER A 145 11.23 10.45 2.79
C SER A 145 12.04 11.73 2.50
N ILE A 146 11.50 12.91 2.80
CA ILE A 146 12.23 14.18 2.67
C ILE A 146 13.42 14.22 3.63
N ILE A 147 13.19 13.84 4.90
CA ILE A 147 14.25 13.81 5.91
C ILE A 147 15.35 12.81 5.51
N GLY A 148 14.96 11.61 5.07
CA GLY A 148 15.90 10.61 4.57
C GLY A 148 16.68 11.09 3.33
N GLY A 149 15.99 11.74 2.39
CA GLY A 149 16.59 12.32 1.19
C GLY A 149 17.63 13.39 1.50
N TYR A 150 17.36 14.27 2.46
CA TYR A 150 18.34 15.27 2.92
C TYR A 150 19.63 14.61 3.44
N HIS A 151 19.52 13.53 4.22
CA HIS A 151 20.69 12.83 4.74
C HIS A 151 21.48 12.11 3.65
N VAL A 152 20.82 11.55 2.64
CA VAL A 152 21.48 10.91 1.49
C VAL A 152 22.27 11.93 0.67
N LEU A 153 21.72 13.13 0.43
CA LEU A 153 22.40 14.17 -0.35
C LEU A 153 23.60 14.79 0.36
N ASN A 154 23.60 14.79 1.70
CA ASN A 154 24.74 15.25 2.51
C ASN A 154 25.77 14.15 2.77
N PHE A 155 25.54 12.93 2.30
CA PHE A 155 26.48 11.82 2.49
C PHE A 155 27.65 11.97 1.51
N ASN A 156 28.77 12.52 1.97
CA ASN A 156 30.01 12.52 1.21
C ASN A 156 30.57 11.08 1.16
N TYR A 157 30.72 10.53 -0.05
CA TYR A 157 31.55 9.35 -0.25
C TYR A 157 32.98 9.71 0.16
N LEU A 158 33.45 9.14 1.28
CA LEU A 158 34.89 9.11 1.56
C LEU A 158 35.53 8.34 0.40
N PRO A 159 36.47 8.93 -0.36
CA PRO A 159 37.20 8.17 -1.37
C PRO A 159 37.91 7.02 -0.65
N GLU A 160 37.75 5.82 -1.18
CA GLU A 160 38.52 4.65 -0.78
C GLU A 160 39.98 4.99 -1.11
N ASN A 161 40.80 5.20 -0.07
CA ASN A 161 42.23 5.33 -0.25
C ASN A 161 42.72 3.95 -0.65
N ASP A 162 42.86 3.73 -1.96
CA ASP A 162 43.60 2.61 -2.52
C ASP A 162 45.09 2.75 -2.12
N GLU A 163 45.47 2.13 -1.01
CA GLU A 163 46.88 1.79 -0.68
C GLU A 163 47.23 0.38 -1.17
#